data_AF-A0A7K4Z8I7-F1
#
_entry.id   AF-A0A7K4Z8I7-F1
#
_cell.length_a   1.000
_cell.length_b   1.000
_cell.length_c   1.000
_cell.angle_alpha   90.00
_cell.angle_beta   90.00
_cell.angle_gamma   90.00
#
_symmetry.space_group_name_H-M   'P 1'
#
loop_
_entity.id
_entity.type
_entity.pdbx_description
1 polymer ?
#
loop_
_entity_poly.entity_id
_entity_poly.type
_entity_poly.pdbx_seq_one_letter_code
_entity_poly.pdbx_strand_id
1 'polypeptide(L)'
;RYVRQLQRLQLLFSPTAADSRGARQFVEEAALDFARQHPDVVLYVSPRSGRAPVLLAEYLNGTVREELIASKTSEEIVQLATKLASQSGLDIIRIRKPFHTDNPSVQGQWHPLTNKPSALTIQGPRLQPQ
;
A
#
# COMPACT_ATOMS: atom_id res chain seq x y z
N ARG A 1 15.85 4.99 5.22
CA ARG A 1 15.08 6.22 4.85
C ARG A 1 13.72 5.79 4.34
N TYR A 2 12.66 6.50 4.70
CA TYR A 2 11.33 6.31 4.10
C TYR A 2 11.28 6.92 2.69
N VAL A 3 10.70 6.19 1.75
CA VAL A 3 10.42 6.63 0.38
C VAL A 3 8.95 6.36 0.11
N ARG A 4 8.21 7.40 -0.31
CA ARG A 4 6.81 7.24 -0.72
C ARG A 4 6.75 6.38 -1.98
N GLN A 5 5.75 5.51 -2.03
CA GLN A 5 5.62 4.55 -3.13
C GLN A 5 4.76 5.07 -4.27
N LEU A 6 3.84 6.01 -4.02
CA LEU A 6 3.08 6.66 -5.09
C LEU A 6 4.02 7.54 -5.93
N GLN A 7 4.08 7.31 -7.23
CA GLN A 7 4.94 8.05 -8.16
C GLN A 7 4.14 9.09 -8.95
N ARG A 8 3.01 8.68 -9.52
CA ARG A 8 2.13 9.53 -10.33
C ARG A 8 0.69 9.37 -9.89
N LEU A 9 -0.02 10.49 -9.82
CA LEU A 9 -1.46 10.52 -9.67
C LEU A 9 -2.04 11.24 -10.89
N GLN A 10 -2.93 10.61 -11.64
CA GLN A 10 -3.59 11.23 -12.78
C GLN A 10 -5.09 11.31 -12.53
N LEU A 11 -5.62 12.52 -12.64
CA LEU A 11 -7.04 12.79 -12.60
C LEU A 11 -7.58 12.91 -14.02
N LEU A 12 -8.46 11.99 -14.40
CA LEU A 12 -9.23 12.05 -15.64
C LEU A 12 -10.66 12.46 -15.30
N PHE A 13 -11.19 13.51 -15.92
CA PHE A 13 -12.55 13.98 -15.63
C PHE A 13 -13.16 14.74 -16.81
N SER A 14 -14.48 14.81 -16.87
CA SER A 14 -15.18 15.61 -17.88
C SER A 14 -15.35 17.07 -17.44
N PRO A 15 -15.07 18.07 -18.30
CA PRO A 15 -15.29 19.47 -17.97
C PRO A 15 -16.76 19.84 -17.76
N THR A 16 -17.70 19.10 -18.36
CA THR A 16 -19.12 19.47 -18.41
C THR A 16 -20.03 18.49 -17.68
N ALA A 17 -19.64 17.24 -17.53
CA ALA A 17 -20.51 16.21 -16.97
C ALA A 17 -20.80 16.46 -15.48
N ALA A 18 -22.04 16.19 -15.07
CA ALA A 18 -22.51 16.44 -13.72
C ALA A 18 -21.82 15.54 -12.67
N ASP A 19 -21.55 14.29 -13.03
CA ASP A 19 -20.83 13.31 -12.19
C ASP A 19 -19.36 13.72 -11.94
N SER A 20 -18.81 14.60 -12.76
CA SER A 20 -17.46 15.15 -12.65
C SER A 20 -17.42 16.47 -11.87
N ARG A 21 -18.51 16.88 -11.22
CA ARG A 21 -18.57 18.15 -10.46
C ARG A 21 -17.54 18.19 -9.33
N GLY A 22 -17.46 17.16 -8.49
CA GLY A 22 -16.50 17.14 -7.39
C GLY A 22 -15.05 17.06 -7.86
N ALA A 23 -14.79 16.38 -8.98
CA ALA A 23 -13.46 16.34 -9.59
C ALA A 23 -12.99 17.73 -10.06
N ARG A 24 -13.90 18.52 -10.65
CA ARG A 24 -13.61 19.93 -11.02
C ARG A 24 -13.31 20.78 -9.79
N GLN A 25 -14.14 20.69 -8.77
CA GLN A 25 -13.94 21.41 -7.52
C GLN A 25 -12.61 21.03 -6.84
N PHE A 26 -12.24 19.73 -6.85
CA PHE A 26 -10.93 19.27 -6.36
C PHE A 26 -9.77 19.93 -7.10
N VAL A 27 -9.85 20.05 -8.43
CA VAL A 27 -8.81 20.72 -9.23
C VAL A 27 -8.67 22.18 -8.86
N GLU A 28 -9.79 22.86 -8.67
CA GLU A 28 -9.84 24.30 -8.36
C GLU A 28 -9.36 24.62 -6.95
N GLU A 29 -9.75 23.80 -5.96
CA GLU A 29 -9.60 24.14 -4.54
C GLU A 29 -8.49 23.37 -3.81
N ALA A 30 -8.20 22.12 -4.20
CA ALA A 30 -7.41 21.20 -3.37
C ALA A 30 -6.19 20.59 -4.05
N ALA A 31 -6.19 20.48 -5.39
CA ALA A 31 -5.13 19.79 -6.14
C ALA A 31 -3.75 20.42 -5.94
N LEU A 32 -3.68 21.76 -5.87
CA LEU A 32 -2.43 22.48 -5.65
C LEU A 32 -1.85 22.23 -4.25
N ASP A 33 -2.70 22.24 -3.23
CA ASP A 33 -2.27 21.98 -1.85
C ASP A 33 -1.87 20.52 -1.65
N PHE A 34 -2.57 19.58 -2.30
CA PHE A 34 -2.13 18.19 -2.36
C PHE A 34 -0.72 18.06 -2.96
N ALA A 35 -0.45 18.70 -4.10
CA ALA A 35 0.86 18.67 -4.74
C ALA A 35 1.96 19.31 -3.87
N ARG A 36 1.64 20.37 -3.12
CA ARG A 36 2.58 20.98 -2.15
C ARG A 36 2.89 20.07 -0.97
N GLN A 37 1.90 19.33 -0.47
CA GLN A 37 2.08 18.37 0.63
C GLN A 37 2.85 17.11 0.19
N HIS A 38 2.79 16.78 -1.10
CA HIS A 38 3.43 15.61 -1.70
C HIS A 38 4.34 16.00 -2.87
N PRO A 39 5.47 16.70 -2.62
CA PRO A 39 6.36 17.20 -3.68
C PRO A 39 7.06 16.08 -4.47
N ASP A 40 7.01 14.85 -3.97
CA ASP A 40 7.54 13.63 -4.57
C ASP A 40 6.55 12.91 -5.51
N VAL A 41 5.29 13.37 -5.56
CA VAL A 41 4.24 12.81 -6.42
C VAL A 41 3.96 13.78 -7.56
N VAL A 42 3.97 13.28 -8.80
CA VAL A 42 3.55 14.08 -9.95
C VAL A 42 2.04 13.97 -10.15
N LEU A 43 1.34 15.10 -10.06
CA LEU A 43 -0.10 15.19 -10.31
C LEU A 43 -0.38 15.63 -11.74
N TYR A 44 -1.02 14.77 -12.53
CA TYR A 44 -1.53 15.09 -13.86
C TYR A 44 -3.02 15.38 -13.82
N VAL A 45 -3.44 16.49 -14.42
CA VAL A 45 -4.85 16.87 -14.57
C VAL A 45 -5.18 16.79 -16.05
N SER A 46 -6.06 15.86 -16.45
CA SER A 46 -6.37 15.60 -17.86
C SER A 46 -7.87 15.64 -18.10
N PRO A 47 -8.42 16.77 -18.58
CA PRO A 47 -9.82 16.84 -18.96
C PRO A 47 -10.10 15.92 -20.15
N ARG A 48 -11.07 15.02 -20.02
CA ARG A 48 -11.52 14.06 -21.04
C ARG A 48 -13.05 14.03 -21.11
N SER A 49 -13.60 14.34 -22.28
CA SER A 49 -15.04 14.29 -22.50
C SER A 49 -15.57 12.85 -22.62
N GLY A 50 -16.81 12.62 -22.17
CA GLY A 50 -17.56 11.40 -22.43
C GLY A 50 -17.17 10.17 -21.60
N ARG A 51 -16.30 10.31 -20.60
CA ARG A 51 -15.95 9.22 -19.67
C ARG A 51 -16.23 9.63 -18.22
N ALA A 52 -16.59 8.66 -17.40
CA ALA A 52 -16.72 8.84 -15.96
C ALA A 52 -15.37 9.26 -15.38
N PRO A 53 -15.35 10.13 -14.36
CA PRO A 53 -14.10 10.62 -13.80
C PRO A 53 -13.41 9.53 -12.98
N VAL A 54 -12.08 9.44 -13.11
CA VAL A 54 -11.26 8.44 -12.43
C VAL A 54 -9.96 9.06 -11.90
N LEU A 55 -9.47 8.50 -10.79
CA LEU A 55 -8.11 8.70 -10.28
C LEU A 55 -7.26 7.47 -10.62
N LEU A 56 -6.17 7.69 -11.33
CA LEU A 56 -5.17 6.67 -11.67
C LEU A 56 -3.92 6.90 -10.82
N ALA A 57 -3.60 5.96 -9.94
CA ALA A 57 -2.41 5.97 -9.11
C ALA A 57 -1.39 4.94 -9.61
N GLU A 58 -0.19 5.41 -9.94
CA GLU A 58 0.94 4.57 -10.37
C GLU A 58 2.02 4.56 -9.29
N TYR A 59 2.42 3.36 -8.89
CA TYR A 59 3.37 3.12 -7.81
C TYR A 59 4.74 2.70 -8.35
N LEU A 60 5.79 2.88 -7.54
CA LEU A 60 7.18 2.56 -7.92
C LEU A 60 7.40 1.08 -8.26
N ASN A 61 6.59 0.17 -7.71
CA ASN A 61 6.63 -1.25 -8.04
C ASN A 61 5.95 -1.60 -9.38
N GLY A 62 5.42 -0.60 -10.09
CA GLY A 62 4.72 -0.76 -11.37
C GLY A 62 3.22 -1.03 -11.25
N THR A 63 2.69 -1.19 -10.04
CA THR A 63 1.25 -1.35 -9.85
C THR A 63 0.52 -0.08 -10.28
N VAL A 64 -0.57 -0.25 -11.02
CA VAL A 64 -1.48 0.82 -11.40
C VAL A 64 -2.84 0.54 -10.76
N ARG A 65 -3.39 1.55 -10.09
CA ARG A 65 -4.69 1.46 -9.45
C ARG A 65 -5.62 2.53 -9.98
N GLU A 66 -6.72 2.09 -10.55
CA GLU A 66 -7.81 2.94 -11.01
C GLU A 66 -8.92 2.98 -9.95
N GLU A 67 -9.34 4.18 -9.56
CA GLU A 67 -10.45 4.40 -8.64
C GLU A 67 -11.49 5.31 -9.31
N LEU A 68 -12.72 4.82 -9.42
CA LEU A 68 -13.85 5.60 -9.92
C LEU A 68 -14.24 6.68 -8.90
N ILE A 69 -14.36 7.93 -9.37
CA ILE A 69 -14.71 9.07 -8.52
C ILE A 69 -16.01 9.77 -8.94
N ALA A 70 -16.82 9.11 -9.78
CA ALA A 70 -18.10 9.63 -10.24
C ALA A 70 -19.00 10.03 -9.07
N SER A 71 -19.51 11.26 -9.11
CA SER A 71 -20.40 11.86 -8.12
C SER A 71 -19.85 11.95 -6.68
N LYS A 72 -18.53 11.80 -6.49
CA LYS A 72 -17.87 12.09 -5.21
C LYS A 72 -17.75 13.60 -4.98
N THR A 73 -17.69 14.02 -3.72
CA THR A 73 -17.37 15.42 -3.37
C THR A 73 -15.87 15.69 -3.46
N SER A 74 -15.46 16.96 -3.47
CA SER A 74 -14.05 17.35 -3.45
C SER A 74 -13.33 16.75 -2.23
N GLU A 75 -13.95 16.80 -1.05
CA GLU A 75 -13.38 16.30 0.20
C GLU A 75 -13.17 14.78 0.17
N GLU A 76 -14.13 14.03 -0.39
CA GLU A 76 -13.99 12.58 -0.56
C GLU A 76 -12.86 12.23 -1.53
N ILE A 77 -12.66 13.04 -2.57
CA ILE A 77 -11.55 12.89 -3.53
C ILE A 77 -10.22 13.19 -2.85
N VAL A 78 -10.13 14.23 -2.00
CA VAL A 78 -8.94 14.52 -1.19
C VAL A 78 -8.60 13.34 -0.28
N GLN A 79 -9.58 12.82 0.45
CA GLN A 79 -9.38 11.66 1.33
C GLN A 79 -8.90 10.43 0.56
N LEU A 80 -9.47 10.19 -0.63
CA LEU A 80 -9.06 9.11 -1.51
C LEU A 80 -7.63 9.29 -2.03
N ALA A 81 -7.27 10.49 -2.50
CA ALA A 81 -5.92 10.81 -2.98
C ALA A 81 -4.87 10.65 -1.86
N THR A 82 -5.15 11.13 -0.65
CA THR A 82 -4.28 10.97 0.53
C THR A 82 -4.13 9.49 0.91
N LYS A 83 -5.21 8.69 0.83
CA LYS A 83 -5.16 7.24 1.05
C LYS A 83 -4.25 6.57 0.03
N LEU A 84 -4.37 6.90 -1.25
CA LEU A 84 -3.51 6.36 -2.32
C LEU A 84 -2.04 6.77 -2.11
N ALA A 85 -1.78 8.02 -1.72
CA ALA A 85 -0.43 8.51 -1.42
C ALA A 85 0.22 7.82 -0.20
N SER A 86 -0.59 7.27 0.70
CA SER A 86 -0.14 6.55 1.89
C SER A 86 0.05 5.04 1.66
N GLN A 87 -0.44 4.50 0.55
CA GLN A 87 -0.35 3.08 0.21
C GLN A 87 0.99 2.73 -0.46
N SER A 88 1.34 1.44 -0.43
CA SER A 88 2.60 0.93 -0.98
C SER A 88 2.52 0.45 -2.43
N GLY A 89 1.31 0.29 -2.99
CA GLY A 89 1.11 -0.36 -4.29
C GLY A 89 1.12 -1.89 -4.24
N LEU A 90 1.22 -2.50 -3.06
CA LEU A 90 0.99 -3.94 -2.89
C LEU A 90 -0.50 -4.27 -3.08
N ASP A 91 -0.78 -5.48 -3.58
CA ASP A 91 -2.14 -5.94 -3.80
C ASP A 91 -2.98 -5.93 -2.52
N ILE A 92 -4.21 -5.43 -2.61
CA ILE A 92 -5.18 -5.53 -1.52
C ILE A 92 -5.80 -6.91 -1.54
N ILE A 93 -5.09 -7.83 -0.90
CA ILE A 93 -5.51 -9.20 -0.67
C ILE A 93 -5.38 -9.55 0.81
N ARG A 94 -5.89 -10.70 1.20
CA ARG A 94 -5.85 -11.15 2.59
C ARG A 94 -4.40 -11.32 3.08
N ILE A 95 -4.00 -10.49 4.04
CA ILE A 95 -2.75 -10.66 4.78
C ILE A 95 -2.88 -11.86 5.70
N ARG A 96 -1.97 -12.84 5.57
CA ARG A 96 -2.01 -14.08 6.37
C ARG A 96 -1.49 -13.91 7.78
N LYS A 97 -0.41 -13.15 7.94
CA LYS A 97 0.24 -12.86 9.23
C LYS A 97 0.44 -11.36 9.31
N PRO A 98 -0.06 -10.66 10.35
CA PRO A 98 0.09 -9.21 10.50
C PRO A 98 1.48 -8.80 10.99
N PHE A 99 2.46 -9.72 10.92
CA PHE A 99 3.85 -9.49 11.29
C PHE A 99 4.76 -10.25 10.31
N HIS A 100 5.95 -9.71 10.11
CA HIS A 100 7.02 -10.31 9.32
C HIS A 100 8.36 -10.00 9.98
N THR A 101 9.24 -11.00 10.04
CA THR A 101 10.61 -10.87 10.50
C THR A 101 11.47 -11.84 9.71
N ASP A 102 12.61 -11.37 9.22
CA ASP A 102 13.63 -12.22 8.59
C ASP A 102 14.47 -12.97 9.64
N ASN A 103 14.41 -12.52 10.90
CA ASN A 103 15.16 -13.09 12.03
C ASN A 103 14.21 -13.49 13.16
N PRO A 104 13.53 -14.64 13.07
CA PRO A 104 12.52 -15.05 14.05
C PRO A 104 13.08 -15.54 15.39
N SER A 105 14.38 -15.87 15.48
CA SER A 105 15.03 -16.29 16.73
C SER A 105 16.35 -15.54 16.95
N VAL A 106 16.66 -15.27 18.21
CA VAL A 106 17.88 -14.59 18.67
C VAL A 106 18.88 -15.56 19.32
N GLN A 107 18.39 -16.55 20.09
CA GLN A 107 19.23 -17.48 20.87
C GLN A 107 19.33 -18.88 20.26
N GLY A 108 18.88 -19.04 19.02
CA GLY A 108 18.77 -20.33 18.35
C GLY A 108 17.33 -20.82 18.28
N GLN A 109 16.95 -21.41 17.15
CA GLN A 109 15.63 -21.98 16.98
C GLN A 109 15.55 -23.27 17.81
N TRP A 110 14.42 -23.48 18.49
CA TRP A 110 14.18 -24.72 19.21
C TRP A 110 14.25 -25.91 18.24
N HIS A 111 14.92 -26.97 18.68
CA HIS A 111 14.90 -28.27 18.03
C HIS A 111 14.71 -29.35 19.11
N PRO A 112 14.31 -30.59 18.75
CA PRO A 112 14.00 -31.64 19.73
C PRO A 112 15.12 -32.02 20.71
N LEU A 113 16.37 -31.60 20.45
CA LEU A 113 17.54 -31.88 21.30
C LEU A 113 17.98 -30.69 22.16
N THR A 114 17.35 -29.50 22.03
CA THR A 114 17.79 -28.27 22.72
C THR A 114 17.90 -28.45 24.24
N ASN A 115 16.94 -29.16 24.84
CA ASN A 115 16.88 -29.39 26.29
C ASN A 115 17.17 -30.85 26.67
N LYS A 116 17.95 -31.59 25.85
CA LYS A 116 18.31 -32.98 26.14
C LYS A 116 19.79 -33.10 26.51
N PRO A 117 20.14 -33.91 27.52
CA PRO A 117 21.54 -34.20 27.82
C PRO A 117 22.17 -34.96 26.65
N SER A 118 23.41 -34.61 26.32
CA SER A 118 24.15 -35.19 25.19
C SER A 118 24.34 -36.71 25.30
N ALA A 119 24.32 -37.26 26.52
CA ALA A 119 24.44 -38.70 26.79
C ALA A 119 23.40 -39.55 26.01
N LEU A 120 22.17 -39.06 25.87
CA LEU A 120 21.10 -39.76 25.15
C LEU A 120 21.35 -39.87 23.64
N THR A 121 22.06 -38.90 23.06
CA THR A 121 22.41 -38.89 21.63
C THR A 121 23.61 -39.80 21.35
N ILE A 122 24.56 -39.89 22.29
CA ILE A 122 25.81 -40.65 22.12
C ILE A 122 25.59 -42.15 22.39
N GLN A 123 24.85 -42.52 23.44
CA GLN A 123 24.76 -43.91 23.91
C GLN A 123 23.49 -44.64 23.44
N GLY A 124 22.52 -43.91 22.88
CA GLY A 124 21.24 -44.48 22.45
C GLY A 124 20.30 -44.86 23.60
N PRO A 125 19.07 -45.32 23.29
CA PRO A 125 18.01 -45.49 24.28
C PRO A 125 18.17 -46.72 25.20
N ARG A 126 19.18 -47.58 24.99
CA ARG A 126 19.35 -48.83 25.73
C ARG A 126 20.34 -48.73 26.91
N LEU A 127 20.44 -47.55 27.54
CA LEU A 127 21.21 -47.42 28.78
C LEU A 127 20.51 -48.19 29.90
N GLN A 128 21.20 -49.18 30.47
CA GLN A 128 20.78 -49.79 31.72
C GLN A 128 20.97 -48.78 32.86
N PRO A 129 19.99 -48.61 33.78
CA PRO A 129 20.19 -47.78 34.95
C PRO A 129 21.32 -48.35 35.81
N GLN A 130 22.19 -47.47 36.32
CA GLN A 130 23.11 -47.81 37.42
C GLN A 130 22.39 -47.72 38.76
#